data_AF-A0A0C9UFQ3-F1
#
_entry.id   AF-A0A0C9UFQ3-F1
#
_cell.length_a   1.000
_cell.length_b   1.000
_cell.length_c   1.000
_cell.angle_alpha   90.00
_cell.angle_beta   90.00
_cell.angle_gamma   90.00
#
_symmetry.space_group_name_H-M   'P 1'
#
loop_
_entity.id
_entity.type
_entity.pdbx_description
1 polymer ?
#
loop_
_entity_poly.entity_id
_entity_poly.type
_entity_poly.pdbx_seq_one_letter_code
_entity_poly.pdbx_strand_id
1 'polypeptide(L)'
;MTSTKYGFNGTYDLNAVAELRHQRLLDSMANNPELVFTSPRILSAYSEAVFPTIFFVDGRLNNRQLTIDAARHFFDFQMMPADFHRQPAPVNFTIVGPLVSEIFNKHPFTPGVNKGKGNFVLMPETPALSDFCGIYEDIVLRVIPGQYPKPTGALKQALNINLDFLFGAVSAEHNCK
;
A
#
# COMPACT_ATOMS: atom_id res chain seq x y z
N MET A 1 11.23 -12.92 -14.93
CA MET A 1 10.60 -12.37 -13.71
C MET A 1 10.96 -10.89 -13.62
N THR A 2 10.06 -10.00 -13.16
CA THR A 2 10.32 -8.54 -13.11
C THR A 2 11.61 -8.21 -12.35
N SER A 3 11.87 -8.89 -11.23
CA SER A 3 13.11 -8.74 -10.46
C SER A 3 14.37 -9.05 -11.27
N THR A 4 14.42 -10.14 -12.04
CA THR A 4 15.57 -10.47 -12.92
C THR A 4 15.88 -9.37 -13.94
N LYS A 5 14.85 -8.65 -14.40
CA LYS A 5 14.99 -7.64 -15.45
C LYS A 5 15.37 -6.26 -14.89
N TYR A 6 14.85 -5.90 -13.73
CA TYR A 6 14.90 -4.52 -13.23
C TYR A 6 15.59 -4.37 -11.87
N GLY A 7 15.69 -5.43 -11.08
CA GLY A 7 16.31 -5.39 -9.77
C GLY A 7 17.80 -5.71 -9.81
N PHE A 8 18.55 -5.14 -8.87
CA PHE A 8 19.97 -5.39 -8.69
C PHE A 8 20.20 -6.88 -8.42
N ASN A 9 21.01 -7.53 -9.26
CA ASN A 9 21.27 -8.96 -9.21
C ASN A 9 20.01 -9.84 -9.14
N GLY A 10 18.91 -9.38 -9.75
CA GLY A 10 17.65 -10.11 -9.77
C GLY A 10 16.84 -10.07 -8.47
N THR A 11 17.17 -9.18 -7.53
CA THR A 11 16.44 -9.01 -6.27
C THR A 11 15.14 -8.24 -6.45
N TYR A 12 14.22 -8.39 -5.51
CA TYR A 12 13.09 -7.51 -5.32
C TYR A 12 13.56 -6.26 -4.57
N ASP A 13 13.93 -5.24 -5.33
CA ASP A 13 14.33 -3.90 -4.87
C ASP A 13 13.38 -2.82 -5.40
N LEU A 14 13.62 -1.54 -5.11
CA LEU A 14 12.74 -0.44 -5.50
C LEU A 14 12.54 -0.31 -7.02
N ASN A 15 13.54 -0.68 -7.84
CA ASN A 15 13.39 -0.67 -9.30
C ASN A 15 12.42 -1.76 -9.75
N ALA A 16 12.61 -2.98 -9.25
CA ALA A 16 11.69 -4.08 -9.54
C ALA A 16 10.27 -3.83 -9.01
N VAL A 17 10.15 -3.22 -7.82
CA VAL A 17 8.87 -2.86 -7.18
C VAL A 17 8.08 -1.91 -8.05
N ALA A 18 8.69 -0.81 -8.51
CA ALA A 18 8.01 0.20 -9.32
C ALA A 18 7.45 -0.39 -10.62
N GLU A 19 8.27 -1.19 -11.31
CA GLU A 19 7.87 -1.86 -12.55
C GLU A 19 6.76 -2.87 -12.30
N LEU A 20 6.86 -3.70 -11.26
CA LEU A 20 5.85 -4.70 -10.96
C LEU A 20 4.52 -4.03 -10.57
N ARG A 21 4.56 -2.98 -9.75
CA ARG A 21 3.36 -2.26 -9.31
C ARG A 21 2.62 -1.67 -10.50
N HIS A 22 3.35 -1.03 -11.41
CA HIS A 22 2.80 -0.47 -12.65
C HIS A 22 2.23 -1.56 -13.56
N GLN A 23 2.99 -2.63 -13.83
CA GLN A 23 2.54 -3.77 -14.64
C GLN A 23 1.25 -4.41 -14.10
N ARG A 24 1.17 -4.59 -12.77
CA ARG A 24 -0.02 -5.14 -12.13
C ARG A 24 -1.25 -4.26 -12.28
N LEU A 25 -1.06 -2.94 -12.30
CA LEU A 25 -2.15 -1.99 -12.52
C LEU A 25 -2.61 -2.03 -13.99
N LEU A 26 -1.68 -1.95 -14.95
CA LEU A 26 -1.99 -2.04 -16.38
C LEU A 26 -2.75 -3.32 -16.73
N ASP A 27 -2.29 -4.46 -16.21
CA ASP A 27 -2.97 -5.73 -16.41
C ASP A 27 -4.39 -5.72 -15.81
N SER A 28 -4.57 -5.17 -14.60
CA SER A 28 -5.90 -5.10 -13.99
C SER A 28 -6.82 -4.16 -14.78
N MET A 29 -6.29 -3.04 -15.30
CA MET A 29 -7.05 -2.13 -16.17
C MET A 29 -7.51 -2.84 -17.44
N ALA A 30 -6.63 -3.64 -18.06
CA ALA A 30 -6.92 -4.38 -19.27
C ALA A 30 -7.87 -5.56 -19.05
N ASN A 31 -7.76 -6.24 -17.92
CA ASN A 31 -8.34 -7.58 -17.74
C ASN A 31 -9.41 -7.71 -16.67
N ASN A 32 -9.47 -6.81 -15.68
CA ASN A 32 -10.48 -6.86 -14.61
C ASN A 32 -11.61 -5.86 -14.88
N PRO A 33 -12.81 -6.28 -15.31
CA PRO A 33 -13.92 -5.37 -15.59
C PRO A 33 -14.43 -4.57 -14.38
N GLU A 34 -14.10 -5.01 -13.16
CA GLU A 34 -14.55 -4.45 -11.88
C GLU A 34 -13.41 -3.81 -11.09
N LEU A 35 -12.30 -3.46 -11.74
CA LEU A 35 -11.19 -2.80 -11.06
C LEU A 35 -11.67 -1.53 -10.35
N VAL A 36 -11.39 -1.44 -9.05
CA VAL A 36 -11.51 -0.21 -8.27
C VAL A 36 -10.13 0.11 -7.69
N PHE A 37 -9.49 1.16 -8.20
CA PHE A 37 -8.18 1.62 -7.75
C PHE A 37 -8.27 3.10 -7.33
N THR A 38 -9.04 3.31 -6.26
CA THR A 38 -9.30 4.62 -5.64
C THR A 38 -8.82 4.64 -4.18
N SER A 39 -9.10 5.71 -3.44
CA SER A 39 -8.90 5.74 -1.99
C SER A 39 -9.81 4.72 -1.28
N PRO A 40 -9.31 3.98 -0.27
CA PRO A 40 -7.96 4.03 0.30
C PRO A 40 -6.97 3.06 -0.36
N ARG A 41 -7.39 2.36 -1.43
CA ARG A 41 -6.58 1.31 -2.07
C ARG A 41 -5.28 1.87 -2.65
N ILE A 42 -5.25 3.09 -3.17
CA ILE A 42 -4.02 3.70 -3.69
C ILE A 42 -2.91 3.76 -2.62
N LEU A 43 -3.23 4.16 -1.39
CA LEU A 43 -2.26 4.22 -0.29
C LEU A 43 -1.70 2.83 0.04
N SER A 44 -2.59 1.88 0.29
CA SER A 44 -2.21 0.52 0.67
C SER A 44 -1.46 -0.20 -0.45
N ALA A 45 -1.90 -0.07 -1.70
CA ALA A 45 -1.29 -0.78 -2.84
C ALA A 45 0.16 -0.36 -3.13
N TYR A 46 0.53 0.89 -2.84
CA TYR A 46 1.92 1.36 -2.95
C TYR A 46 2.72 1.08 -1.68
N SER A 47 2.13 1.23 -0.50
CA SER A 47 2.80 0.90 0.78
C SER A 47 3.16 -0.59 0.85
N GLU A 48 2.20 -1.47 0.53
CA GLU A 48 2.39 -2.92 0.49
C GLU A 48 3.45 -3.35 -0.53
N ALA A 49 3.66 -2.57 -1.59
CA ALA A 49 4.67 -2.88 -2.60
C ALA A 49 6.10 -2.65 -2.07
N VAL A 50 6.31 -1.68 -1.17
CA VAL A 50 7.63 -1.45 -0.55
C VAL A 50 7.85 -2.29 0.70
N PHE A 51 6.80 -2.78 1.35
CA PHE A 51 6.92 -3.58 2.58
C PHE A 51 7.90 -4.77 2.50
N PRO A 52 7.99 -5.54 1.41
CA PRO A 52 8.99 -6.62 1.32
C PRO A 52 10.43 -6.12 1.35
N THR A 53 10.72 -4.95 0.78
CA THR A 53 12.08 -4.37 0.81
C THR A 53 12.45 -3.88 2.22
N ILE A 54 11.44 -3.60 3.06
CA ILE A 54 11.62 -3.13 4.42
C ILE A 54 11.63 -4.30 5.41
N PHE A 55 10.58 -5.10 5.43
CA PHE A 55 10.28 -6.05 6.49
C PHE A 55 10.79 -7.46 6.22
N PHE A 56 11.06 -7.83 4.96
CA PHE A 56 11.49 -9.20 4.61
C PHE A 56 12.99 -9.29 4.31
N VAL A 57 13.67 -8.16 4.19
CA VAL A 57 15.14 -8.10 4.15
C VAL A 57 15.68 -8.27 5.57
N ASP A 58 16.66 -9.15 5.75
CA ASP A 58 17.33 -9.35 7.04
C ASP A 58 17.86 -8.01 7.58
N GLY A 59 17.49 -7.71 8.82
CA GLY A 59 17.76 -6.44 9.48
C GLY A 59 19.25 -6.12 9.63
N ARG A 60 20.15 -7.11 9.52
CA ARG A 60 21.60 -6.91 9.52
C ARG A 60 22.13 -6.37 8.19
N LEU A 61 21.43 -6.62 7.08
CA LEU A 61 21.82 -6.16 5.74
C LEU A 61 21.31 -4.74 5.47
N ASN A 62 20.03 -4.51 5.78
CA ASN A 62 19.32 -3.23 5.58
C ASN A 62 19.54 -2.56 4.21
N ASN A 63 19.81 -3.33 3.16
CA ASN A 63 20.14 -2.87 1.81
C ASN A 63 18.90 -2.74 0.89
N ARG A 64 17.70 -3.06 1.41
CA ARG A 64 16.42 -3.04 0.69
C ARG A 64 16.34 -3.95 -0.54
N GLN A 65 17.22 -4.96 -0.61
CA GLN A 65 17.28 -5.92 -1.71
C GLN A 65 16.84 -7.29 -1.20
N LEU A 66 15.59 -7.66 -1.48
CA LEU A 66 15.05 -8.95 -1.07
C LEU A 66 15.36 -10.01 -2.14
N THR A 67 16.06 -11.08 -1.78
CA THR A 67 16.30 -12.19 -2.72
C THR A 67 14.99 -12.92 -3.05
N ILE A 68 14.90 -13.52 -4.23
CA ILE A 68 13.70 -14.27 -4.63
C ILE A 68 13.45 -15.46 -3.69
N ASP A 69 14.50 -16.13 -3.24
CA ASP A 69 14.36 -17.23 -2.29
C ASP A 69 13.76 -16.75 -0.96
N ALA A 70 14.26 -15.63 -0.40
CA ALA A 70 13.67 -15.03 0.79
C ALA A 70 12.23 -14.55 0.55
N ALA A 71 11.92 -13.99 -0.61
CA ALA A 71 10.56 -13.59 -0.96
C ALA A 71 9.59 -14.80 -0.95
N ARG A 72 10.00 -15.94 -1.51
CA ARG A 72 9.19 -17.18 -1.51
C ARG A 72 8.98 -17.72 -0.11
N HIS A 73 9.98 -17.63 0.76
CA HIS A 73 9.83 -17.94 2.18
C HIS A 73 8.66 -17.20 2.81
N PHE A 74 8.54 -15.89 2.61
CA PHE A 74 7.42 -15.11 3.15
C PHE A 74 6.10 -15.32 2.39
N PHE A 75 6.10 -15.29 1.05
CA PHE A 75 4.88 -15.29 0.25
C PHE A 75 4.31 -16.68 -0.02
N ASP A 76 5.15 -17.67 -0.34
CA ASP A 76 4.71 -19.02 -0.68
C ASP A 76 4.60 -19.88 0.59
N PHE A 77 5.59 -19.78 1.48
CA PHE A 77 5.72 -20.69 2.62
C PHE A 77 5.27 -20.10 3.94
N GLN A 78 4.99 -18.79 3.99
CA GLN A 78 4.64 -18.05 5.20
C GLN A 78 5.63 -18.32 6.35
N MET A 79 6.91 -18.43 6.01
CA MET A 79 7.99 -18.84 6.90
C MET A 79 9.14 -17.82 6.81
N MET A 80 9.65 -17.35 7.94
CA MET A 80 10.88 -16.54 7.94
C MET A 80 12.08 -17.40 7.51
N PRO A 81 13.05 -16.86 6.74
CA PRO A 81 14.31 -17.54 6.48
C PRO A 81 15.00 -17.99 7.76
N ALA A 82 15.83 -19.04 7.69
CA ALA A 82 16.64 -19.46 8.83
C ALA A 82 17.56 -18.31 9.28
N ASP A 83 17.67 -18.11 10.60
CA ASP A 83 18.45 -17.01 11.21
C ASP A 83 18.00 -15.59 10.77
N PHE A 84 16.74 -15.43 10.36
CA PHE A 84 16.20 -14.12 9.98
C PHE A 84 16.13 -13.15 11.16
N HIS A 85 16.68 -11.96 10.98
CA HIS A 85 16.58 -10.87 11.95
C HIS A 85 15.61 -9.80 11.45
N ARG A 86 14.66 -9.39 12.31
CA ARG A 86 13.76 -8.25 12.03
C ARG A 86 14.54 -6.93 11.93
N GLN A 87 13.88 -5.89 11.44
CA GLN A 87 14.42 -4.53 11.43
C GLN A 87 14.91 -4.11 12.83
N PRO A 88 16.08 -3.45 12.94
CA PRO A 88 16.71 -3.13 14.23
C PRO A 88 15.97 -2.03 15.02
N ALA A 89 15.06 -1.31 14.38
CA ALA A 89 14.24 -0.25 14.99
C ALA A 89 12.80 -0.30 14.46
N PRO A 90 11.83 0.28 15.19
CA PRO A 90 10.47 0.45 14.68
C PRO A 90 10.45 1.19 13.34
N VAL A 91 9.59 0.75 12.44
CA VAL A 91 9.35 1.39 11.14
C VAL A 91 8.09 2.23 11.24
N ASN A 92 8.17 3.48 10.80
CA ASN A 92 7.05 4.43 10.75
C ASN A 92 7.00 5.13 9.37
N PHE A 93 6.13 6.12 9.23
CA PHE A 93 5.91 6.79 7.94
C PHE A 93 7.11 7.60 7.44
N THR A 94 8.05 8.00 8.30
CA THR A 94 9.27 8.71 7.85
C THR A 94 10.21 7.78 7.05
N ILE A 95 10.11 6.46 7.28
CA ILE A 95 10.84 5.44 6.50
C ILE A 95 10.02 5.00 5.28
N VAL A 96 8.73 4.73 5.45
CA VAL A 96 7.87 4.19 4.37
C VAL A 96 7.57 5.24 3.30
N GLY A 97 7.25 6.46 3.70
CA GLY A 97 6.79 7.54 2.82
C GLY A 97 7.74 7.83 1.66
N PRO A 98 9.05 8.06 1.90
CA PRO A 98 10.01 8.33 0.83
C PRO A 98 10.11 7.19 -0.20
N LEU A 99 10.06 5.93 0.25
CA LEU A 99 10.13 4.76 -0.63
C LEU A 99 8.88 4.62 -1.49
N VAL A 100 7.71 4.87 -0.89
CA VAL A 100 6.42 4.94 -1.60
C VAL A 100 6.45 6.03 -2.67
N SER A 101 6.92 7.23 -2.33
CA SER A 101 7.07 8.33 -3.28
C SER A 101 8.04 7.98 -4.41
N GLU A 102 9.16 7.33 -4.11
CA GLU A 102 10.14 6.92 -5.12
C GLU A 102 9.53 5.99 -6.17
N ILE A 103 8.82 4.94 -5.74
CA ILE A 103 8.21 3.99 -6.70
C ILE A 103 7.03 4.61 -7.44
N PHE A 104 6.27 5.51 -6.82
CA PHE A 104 5.17 6.22 -7.46
C PHE A 104 5.68 7.17 -8.54
N ASN A 105 6.74 7.93 -8.26
CA ASN A 105 7.29 8.92 -9.18
C ASN A 105 7.87 8.32 -10.47
N LYS A 106 8.23 7.04 -10.47
CA LYS A 106 8.65 6.33 -11.70
C LYS A 106 7.49 6.13 -12.68
N HIS A 107 6.28 5.91 -12.17
CA HIS A 107 5.06 5.70 -12.97
C HIS A 107 3.86 6.39 -12.30
N PRO A 108 3.79 7.74 -12.34
CA PRO A 108 2.70 8.48 -11.69
C PRO A 108 1.34 8.08 -12.26
N PHE A 109 0.33 8.12 -11.40
CA PHE A 109 -1.00 7.62 -11.75
C PHE A 109 -2.12 8.40 -11.07
N THR A 110 -3.22 8.60 -11.79
CA THR A 110 -4.46 9.19 -11.28
C THR A 110 -5.45 8.08 -10.92
N PRO A 111 -5.98 8.03 -9.69
CA PRO A 111 -6.99 7.05 -9.27
C PRO A 111 -8.16 6.87 -10.23
N GLY A 112 -8.79 5.69 -10.23
CA GLY A 112 -9.93 5.43 -11.09
C GLY A 112 -10.55 4.04 -10.94
N VAL A 113 -11.54 3.78 -11.79
CA VAL A 113 -12.30 2.52 -11.80
C VAL A 113 -12.51 2.03 -13.23
N ASN A 114 -12.61 0.72 -13.42
CA ASN A 114 -13.10 0.18 -14.67
C ASN A 114 -14.62 0.25 -14.77
N LYS A 115 -15.12 0.61 -15.94
CA LYS A 115 -16.53 0.54 -16.35
C LYS A 115 -16.67 -0.49 -17.47
N GLY A 116 -16.39 -1.74 -17.10
CA GLY A 116 -16.19 -2.84 -18.05
C GLY A 116 -14.72 -3.05 -18.40
N LYS A 117 -14.42 -4.21 -19.01
CA LYS A 117 -13.05 -4.63 -19.31
C LYS A 117 -12.37 -3.65 -20.27
N GLY A 118 -11.19 -3.14 -19.90
CA GLY A 118 -10.40 -2.22 -20.72
C GLY A 118 -10.94 -0.78 -20.78
N ASN A 119 -11.95 -0.43 -19.98
CA ASN A 119 -12.54 0.90 -19.95
C ASN A 119 -12.28 1.58 -18.59
N PHE A 120 -11.05 2.06 -18.41
CA PHE A 120 -10.62 2.70 -17.16
C PHE A 120 -11.02 4.18 -17.14
N VAL A 121 -11.86 4.54 -16.18
CA VAL A 121 -12.37 5.90 -15.99
C VAL A 121 -11.67 6.54 -14.79
N LEU A 122 -11.03 7.68 -15.04
CA LEU A 122 -10.33 8.45 -14.02
C LEU A 122 -11.31 9.05 -13.01
N MET A 123 -10.90 9.09 -11.75
CA MET A 123 -11.64 9.65 -10.62
C MET A 123 -10.80 10.78 -9.99
N PRO A 124 -10.67 11.95 -10.64
CA PRO A 124 -9.75 13.01 -10.22
C PRO A 124 -10.06 13.62 -8.86
N GLU A 125 -11.31 13.53 -8.41
CA GLU A 125 -11.74 13.99 -7.07
C GLU A 125 -11.33 13.02 -5.95
N THR A 126 -10.75 11.87 -6.28
CA THR A 126 -10.21 10.95 -5.27
C THR A 126 -8.92 11.55 -4.70
N PRO A 127 -8.74 11.55 -3.36
CA PRO A 127 -7.49 11.97 -2.74
C PRO A 127 -6.27 11.28 -3.39
N ALA A 128 -5.27 12.08 -3.75
CA ALA A 128 -4.03 11.58 -4.31
C ALA A 128 -3.21 10.81 -3.26
N LEU A 129 -2.26 9.99 -3.69
CA LEU A 129 -1.39 9.23 -2.78
C LEU A 129 -0.66 10.11 -1.75
N SER A 130 -0.30 11.34 -2.13
CA SER A 130 0.36 12.31 -1.25
C SER A 130 -0.58 12.99 -0.25
N ASP A 131 -1.89 12.92 -0.47
CA ASP A 131 -2.90 13.53 0.39
C ASP A 131 -3.39 12.54 1.44
N PHE A 132 -2.52 12.25 2.41
CA PHE A 132 -2.83 11.26 3.45
C PHE A 132 -4.07 11.65 4.27
N CYS A 133 -4.22 12.94 4.59
CA CYS A 133 -5.37 13.41 5.36
C CYS A 133 -6.66 13.31 4.56
N GLY A 134 -6.67 13.64 3.27
CA GLY A 134 -7.81 13.40 2.40
C GLY A 134 -8.19 11.92 2.30
N ILE A 135 -7.20 11.01 2.24
CA ILE A 135 -7.45 9.55 2.27
C ILE A 135 -8.09 9.14 3.61
N TYR A 136 -7.61 9.67 4.74
CA TYR A 136 -8.20 9.44 6.05
C TYR A 136 -9.65 9.95 6.10
N GLU A 137 -9.90 11.18 5.66
CA GLU A 137 -11.23 11.78 5.57
C GLU A 137 -12.17 10.91 4.72
N ASP A 138 -11.71 10.45 3.56
CA ASP A 138 -12.46 9.57 2.68
C ASP A 138 -12.81 8.22 3.33
N ILE A 139 -11.91 7.66 4.15
CA ILE A 139 -12.20 6.46 4.95
C ILE A 139 -13.34 6.75 5.94
N VAL A 140 -13.25 7.83 6.73
CA VAL A 140 -14.19 8.10 7.82
C VAL A 140 -15.52 8.70 7.35
N LEU A 141 -15.54 9.40 6.22
CA LEU A 141 -16.73 10.09 5.69
C LEU A 141 -17.46 9.30 4.60
N ARG A 142 -16.77 8.45 3.84
CA ARG A 142 -17.38 7.67 2.74
C ARG A 142 -17.34 6.18 3.00
N VAL A 143 -16.17 5.60 3.29
CA VAL A 143 -16.02 4.14 3.37
C VAL A 143 -16.76 3.57 4.58
N ILE A 144 -16.48 4.06 5.78
CA ILE A 144 -17.10 3.55 7.02
C ILE A 144 -18.62 3.82 7.02
N PRO A 145 -19.12 5.03 6.70
CA PRO A 145 -20.56 5.30 6.64
C PRO A 145 -21.28 4.50 5.55
N GLY A 146 -20.61 4.16 4.45
CA GLY A 146 -21.17 3.28 3.42
C GLY A 146 -21.50 1.88 3.94
N GLN A 147 -20.70 1.36 4.86
CA GLN A 147 -20.91 0.05 5.49
C GLN A 147 -21.87 0.12 6.70
N TYR A 148 -21.89 1.26 7.40
CA TYR A 148 -22.70 1.48 8.58
C TYR A 148 -23.51 2.79 8.43
N PRO A 149 -24.57 2.80 7.61
CA PRO A 149 -25.27 4.05 7.27
C PRO A 149 -26.12 4.62 8.42
N LYS A 150 -26.58 3.77 9.35
CA LYS A 150 -27.44 4.16 10.49
C LYS A 150 -27.12 3.36 11.76
N PRO A 151 -25.89 3.44 12.31
CA PRO A 151 -25.52 2.65 13.47
C PRO A 151 -26.22 3.20 14.72
N THR A 152 -26.67 2.29 15.59
CA THR A 152 -27.34 2.61 16.85
C THR A 152 -26.78 1.79 18.00
N GLY A 153 -27.13 2.16 19.23
CA GLY A 153 -26.77 1.42 20.45
C GLY A 153 -25.28 1.09 20.54
N ALA A 154 -24.98 -0.17 20.89
CA ALA A 154 -23.63 -0.67 21.08
C ALA A 154 -22.74 -0.55 19.83
N LEU A 155 -23.30 -0.71 18.63
CA LEU A 155 -22.53 -0.59 17.39
C LEU A 155 -22.03 0.83 17.17
N LYS A 156 -22.88 1.84 17.38
CA LYS A 156 -22.46 3.25 17.28
C LYS A 156 -21.35 3.58 18.27
N GLN A 157 -21.47 3.08 19.51
CA GLN A 157 -20.44 3.27 20.53
C GLN A 157 -19.11 2.62 20.12
N ALA A 158 -19.14 1.37 19.64
CA ALA A 158 -17.95 0.68 19.19
C ALA A 158 -17.30 1.36 17.98
N LEU A 159 -18.09 1.85 17.01
CA LEU A 159 -17.57 2.59 15.85
C LEU A 159 -16.82 3.85 16.30
N ASN A 160 -17.41 4.65 17.20
CA ASN A 160 -16.76 5.86 17.69
C ASN A 160 -15.43 5.55 18.39
N ILE A 161 -15.39 4.55 19.28
CA ILE A 161 -14.16 4.16 19.97
C ILE A 161 -13.05 3.75 18.98
N ASN A 162 -13.40 2.97 17.94
CA ASN A 162 -12.41 2.54 16.96
C ASN A 162 -11.99 3.67 16.01
N LEU A 163 -12.89 4.61 15.71
CA LEU A 163 -12.57 5.84 14.98
C LEU A 163 -11.61 6.73 15.80
N ASP A 164 -11.76 6.81 17.12
CA ASP A 164 -10.84 7.54 17.99
C ASP A 164 -9.44 6.90 17.97
N PHE A 165 -9.35 5.55 17.97
CA PHE A 165 -8.06 4.86 17.83
C PHE A 165 -7.40 5.10 16.47
N LEU A 166 -8.19 5.07 15.39
CA LEU A 166 -7.70 5.38 14.05
C LEU A 166 -7.21 6.83 13.97
N PHE A 167 -7.99 7.78 14.47
CA PHE A 167 -7.62 9.19 14.50
C PHE A 167 -6.36 9.44 15.33
N GLY A 168 -6.23 8.78 16.48
CA GLY A 168 -5.04 8.87 17.32
C GLY A 168 -3.75 8.50 16.57
N ALA A 169 -3.79 7.43 15.76
CA ALA A 169 -2.66 7.03 14.93
C ALA A 169 -2.36 8.04 13.81
N VAL A 170 -3.39 8.50 13.10
CA VAL A 170 -3.22 9.42 11.96
C VAL A 170 -2.79 10.82 12.42
N SER A 171 -3.35 11.32 13.52
CA SER A 171 -2.97 12.61 14.11
C SER A 171 -1.53 12.60 14.59
N ALA A 172 -1.07 11.51 15.21
CA ALA A 172 0.30 11.38 15.69
C ALA A 172 1.35 11.39 14.55
N GLU A 173 1.07 10.70 13.44
CA GLU A 173 2.05 10.54 12.34
C GLU A 173 1.96 11.64 11.26
N HIS A 174 0.76 12.18 11.02
CA HIS A 174 0.51 13.09 9.90
C HIS A 174 -0.16 14.42 10.30
N ASN A 175 -0.49 14.62 11.58
CA ASN A 175 -1.14 15.83 12.09
C ASN A 175 -2.43 16.19 11.32
N CYS A 176 -3.18 15.18 10.88
CA CYS A 176 -4.51 15.37 10.30
C CYS A 176 -5.50 15.82 11.38
N LYS A 177 -6.60 16.42 10.93
CA LYS A 177 -7.62 17.04 11.78
C LYS A 177 -8.96 16.31 11.68
#